data_AF-A0A026WZU2-F1
#
_entry.id   AF-A0A026WZU2-F1
#
_cell.length_a   1.000
_cell.length_b   1.000
_cell.length_c   1.000
_cell.angle_alpha   90.00
_cell.angle_beta   90.00
_cell.angle_gamma   90.00
#
_symmetry.space_group_name_H-M   'P 1'
#
loop_
_entity.id
_entity.type
_entity.pdbx_description
1 polymer ?
#
loop_
_entity_poly.entity_id
_entity_poly.type
_entity_poly.pdbx_seq_one_letter_code
_entity_poly.pdbx_strand_id
1 'polypeptide(L)'
;MVRFIQQLVHTDAKLSSPINLNTSRMKIVQLNPIKWFNYNVLPKKLKLTNTGYTVILSAKWNAERPYLCGGPYIDNYVFSQIHFHWGRTDMDGSEHYVDGGSMPMELHAVHFKSEYKTQEVALRNNDGVTILVYFFKV
;
A
#
# COMPACT_ATOMS: atom_id res chain seq x y z
N MET A 1 -6.03 2.08 -20.37
CA MET A 1 -5.89 2.93 -19.16
C MET A 1 -4.90 2.37 -18.15
N VAL A 2 -4.97 1.09 -17.76
CA VAL A 2 -3.92 0.44 -16.93
C VAL A 2 -2.52 0.61 -17.52
N ARG A 3 -2.36 0.42 -18.83
CA ARG A 3 -1.08 0.65 -19.53
C ARG A 3 -0.51 2.07 -19.36
N PHE A 4 -1.38 3.09 -19.24
CA PHE A 4 -0.92 4.46 -19.01
C PHE A 4 -0.29 4.60 -17.62
N ILE A 5 -0.95 4.11 -16.57
CA ILE A 5 -0.37 4.11 -15.21
C ILE A 5 0.95 3.33 -15.17
N GLN A 6 1.00 2.21 -15.88
CA GLN A 6 2.19 1.36 -15.90
C GLN A 6 3.39 2.01 -16.61
N GLN A 7 3.15 2.91 -17.57
CA GLN A 7 4.22 3.71 -18.17
C GLN A 7 4.84 4.72 -17.18
N LEU A 8 4.06 5.19 -16.21
CA LEU A 8 4.54 6.14 -15.18
C LEU A 8 5.47 5.48 -14.16
N VAL A 9 5.46 4.16 -14.03
CA VAL A 9 6.31 3.44 -13.05
C VAL A 9 7.79 3.80 -13.21
N HIS A 10 8.30 3.97 -14.43
CA HIS A 10 9.71 4.28 -14.66
C HIS A 10 10.12 5.70 -14.25
N THR A 11 9.16 6.63 -14.20
CA THR A 11 9.37 8.00 -13.72
C THR A 11 9.08 8.10 -12.23
N ASP A 12 7.93 7.58 -11.79
CA ASP A 12 7.39 7.80 -10.46
C ASP A 12 8.14 6.99 -9.40
N ALA A 13 8.67 5.81 -9.75
CA ALA A 13 9.47 5.01 -8.82
C ALA A 13 10.79 5.68 -8.39
N LYS A 14 11.20 6.76 -9.08
CA LYS A 14 12.38 7.56 -8.72
C LYS A 14 12.03 8.75 -7.81
N LEU A 15 10.74 9.02 -7.62
CA LEU A 15 10.25 10.10 -6.79
C LEU A 15 10.08 9.60 -5.35
N SER A 16 10.23 10.52 -4.40
CA SER A 16 10.01 10.21 -2.99
C SER A 16 8.53 10.32 -2.62
N SER A 17 8.09 9.38 -1.80
CA SER A 17 6.89 9.51 -0.97
C SER A 17 7.31 9.87 0.47
N PRO A 18 6.43 10.46 1.30
CA PRO A 18 5.04 10.84 1.01
C PRO A 18 4.92 12.12 0.14
N ILE A 19 3.70 12.41 -0.33
CA ILE A 19 3.38 13.62 -1.07
C ILE A 19 2.13 14.33 -0.52
N ASN A 20 1.96 15.60 -0.87
CA ASN A 20 0.69 16.31 -0.67
C ASN A 20 -0.25 16.06 -1.85
N LEU A 21 -1.38 15.40 -1.57
CA LEU A 21 -2.46 15.11 -2.49
C LEU A 21 -3.31 16.37 -2.68
N ASN A 22 -3.00 17.15 -3.72
CA ASN A 22 -3.80 18.31 -4.10
C ASN A 22 -4.99 17.89 -4.96
N THR A 23 -6.17 17.78 -4.36
CA THR A 23 -7.38 17.24 -5.00
C THR A 23 -7.83 18.09 -6.19
N SER A 24 -7.62 19.41 -6.12
CA SER A 24 -7.97 20.34 -7.21
C SER A 24 -7.11 20.18 -8.47
N ARG A 25 -5.92 19.56 -8.35
CA ARG A 25 -4.97 19.33 -9.46
C ARG A 25 -4.98 17.89 -9.98
N MET A 26 -5.72 16.99 -9.32
CA MET A 26 -5.79 15.59 -9.72
C MET A 26 -6.62 15.41 -10.99
N LYS A 27 -6.21 14.44 -11.82
CA LYS A 27 -6.98 14.01 -12.99
C LYS A 27 -7.74 12.73 -12.65
N ILE A 28 -9.02 12.72 -12.98
CA ILE A 28 -9.85 11.51 -12.84
C ILE A 28 -9.42 10.51 -13.91
N VAL A 29 -9.05 9.30 -13.47
CA VAL A 29 -8.70 8.18 -14.34
C VAL A 29 -9.64 7.01 -14.02
N GLN A 30 -10.30 6.47 -15.04
CA GLN A 30 -11.22 5.34 -14.89
C GLN A 30 -10.50 4.00 -15.04
N LEU A 31 -10.35 3.28 -13.94
CA LEU A 31 -9.75 1.94 -13.94
C LEU A 31 -10.84 0.88 -13.74
N ASN A 32 -10.51 -0.35 -14.11
CA ASN A 32 -11.28 -1.50 -13.65
C ASN A 32 -11.27 -1.54 -12.11
N PRO A 33 -12.24 -2.19 -11.45
CA PRO A 33 -12.17 -2.37 -10.01
C PRO A 33 -10.91 -3.13 -9.58
N ILE A 34 -10.35 -2.76 -8.42
CA ILE A 34 -9.38 -3.61 -7.72
C ILE A 34 -10.14 -4.84 -7.21
N LYS A 35 -9.60 -6.02 -7.50
CA LYS A 35 -10.13 -7.30 -7.07
C LYS A 35 -9.31 -7.82 -5.90
N TRP A 36 -10.01 -8.36 -4.91
CA TRP A 36 -9.47 -8.80 -3.64
C TRP A 36 -9.67 -10.30 -3.53
N PHE A 37 -8.57 -11.05 -3.48
CA PHE A 37 -8.61 -12.51 -3.39
C PHE A 37 -8.10 -12.97 -2.03
N ASN A 38 -8.79 -13.95 -1.45
CA ASN A 38 -8.45 -14.63 -0.20
C ASN A 38 -8.38 -13.75 1.06
N TYR A 39 -8.83 -12.49 1.04
CA TYR A 39 -8.88 -11.64 2.24
C TYR A 39 -9.90 -12.09 3.29
N ASN A 40 -10.86 -12.91 2.89
CA ASN A 40 -11.80 -13.60 3.76
C ASN A 40 -11.22 -14.90 4.38
N VAL A 41 -10.04 -15.34 3.94
CA VAL A 41 -9.38 -16.54 4.47
C VAL A 41 -8.56 -16.17 5.70
N LEU A 42 -8.95 -16.73 6.85
CA LEU A 42 -8.27 -16.45 8.11
C LEU A 42 -6.82 -16.95 8.09
N PRO A 43 -5.86 -16.15 8.60
CA PRO A 43 -4.48 -16.59 8.73
C PRO A 43 -4.36 -17.66 9.82
N LYS A 44 -3.42 -18.60 9.64
CA LYS A 44 -3.04 -19.58 10.66
C LYS A 44 -2.39 -18.92 11.87
N LYS A 45 -1.56 -17.91 11.61
CA LYS A 45 -0.81 -17.18 12.63
C LYS A 45 -0.78 -15.70 12.28
N LEU A 46 -0.96 -14.86 13.29
CA LEU A 46 -0.70 -13.43 13.26
C LEU A 46 0.53 -13.14 14.11
N LYS A 47 1.33 -12.17 13.69
CA LYS A 47 2.46 -11.65 14.46
C LYS A 47 2.40 -10.13 14.45
N LEU A 48 2.22 -9.55 15.62
CA LEU A 48 2.43 -8.13 15.86
C LEU A 48 3.86 -7.92 16.35
N THR A 49 4.54 -6.93 15.80
CA THR A 49 5.91 -6.56 16.18
C THR A 49 5.97 -5.06 16.40
N ASN A 50 6.28 -4.65 17.63
CA ASN A 50 6.69 -3.27 17.88
C ASN A 50 8.17 -3.14 17.50
N THR A 51 8.49 -2.27 16.55
CA THR A 51 9.87 -2.06 16.06
C THR A 51 10.63 -0.97 16.82
N GLY A 52 9.95 -0.30 17.77
CA GLY A 52 10.40 0.96 18.37
C GLY A 52 9.95 2.20 17.58
N TYR A 53 9.52 2.02 16.33
CA TYR A 53 9.09 3.12 15.44
C TYR A 53 7.65 2.97 14.95
N THR A 54 7.20 1.73 14.73
CA THR A 54 5.84 1.42 14.29
C THR A 54 5.40 0.07 14.86
N VAL A 55 4.13 -0.27 14.67
CA VAL A 55 3.59 -1.61 14.89
C VAL A 55 3.39 -2.28 13.54
N ILE A 56 4.10 -3.38 13.30
CA ILE A 56 3.94 -4.20 12.11
C ILE A 56 3.06 -5.39 12.44
N LEU A 57 1.98 -5.59 11.69
CA LEU A 57 1.19 -6.81 11.70
C LEU A 57 1.48 -7.61 10.43
N SER A 58 1.93 -8.85 10.62
CA SER A 58 2.21 -9.82 9.57
C SER A 58 1.49 -11.12 9.87
N ALA A 59 1.33 -11.96 8.84
CA ALA A 59 0.47 -13.11 8.93
C ALA A 59 1.01 -14.29 8.10
N LYS A 60 0.68 -15.51 8.52
CA LYS A 60 1.01 -16.75 7.80
C LYS A 60 -0.26 -17.54 7.53
N TRP A 61 -0.42 -18.00 6.30
CA TRP A 61 -1.53 -18.84 5.86
C TRP A 61 -1.04 -20.27 5.60
N ASN A 62 -1.92 -21.25 5.79
CA ASN A 62 -1.71 -22.61 5.28
C ASN A 62 -2.12 -22.73 3.79
N ALA A 63 -2.97 -21.81 3.34
CA ALA A 63 -3.43 -21.68 1.97
C ALA A 63 -2.67 -20.56 1.26
N GLU A 64 -3.06 -20.27 0.02
CA GLU A 64 -2.60 -19.09 -0.71
C GLU A 64 -2.85 -17.81 0.09
N ARG A 65 -1.87 -16.89 0.06
CA ARG A 65 -1.96 -15.62 0.78
C ARG A 65 -2.98 -14.69 0.10
N PRO A 66 -3.54 -13.70 0.83
CA PRO A 66 -4.34 -12.65 0.21
C PRO A 66 -3.56 -11.89 -0.85
N TYR A 67 -4.20 -11.52 -1.95
CA TYR A 67 -3.57 -10.72 -3.00
C TYR A 67 -4.56 -9.82 -3.74
N LEU A 68 -4.02 -8.78 -4.36
CA LEU A 68 -4.74 -7.79 -5.18
C LEU A 68 -4.46 -8.04 -6.65
N CYS A 69 -5.47 -7.81 -7.50
CA CYS A 69 -5.28 -7.69 -8.95
C CYS A 69 -6.34 -6.75 -9.56
N GLY A 70 -6.30 -6.51 -10.88
CA GLY A 70 -7.19 -5.52 -11.51
C GLY A 70 -6.80 -4.08 -11.16
N GLY A 71 -7.69 -3.11 -11.37
CA GLY A 71 -7.36 -1.70 -11.13
C GLY A 71 -6.10 -1.24 -11.88
N PRO A 72 -5.10 -0.66 -11.19
CA PRO A 72 -3.86 -0.21 -11.80
C PRO A 72 -2.87 -1.35 -12.07
N TYR A 73 -3.16 -2.59 -11.68
CA TYR A 73 -2.20 -3.71 -11.69
C TYR A 73 -2.30 -4.54 -12.98
N ILE A 74 -1.14 -4.95 -13.53
CA ILE A 74 -1.04 -5.95 -14.61
C ILE A 74 -0.93 -7.38 -14.04
N ASP A 75 -0.40 -7.53 -12.82
CA ASP A 75 -0.10 -8.80 -12.17
C ASP A 75 -0.68 -8.82 -10.74
N ASN A 76 -0.56 -9.94 -10.06
CA ASN A 76 -0.99 -10.14 -8.68
C ASN A 76 0.01 -9.53 -7.70
N TYR A 77 -0.50 -8.79 -6.72
CA TYR A 77 0.27 -8.22 -5.62
C TYR A 77 -0.13 -8.88 -4.31
N VAL A 78 0.77 -9.69 -3.76
CA VAL A 78 0.55 -10.54 -2.59
C VAL A 78 0.74 -9.74 -1.31
N PHE A 79 -0.20 -9.86 -0.38
CA PHE A 79 -0.13 -9.23 0.93
C PHE A 79 1.12 -9.67 1.71
N SER A 80 1.80 -8.69 2.29
CA SER A 80 2.97 -8.91 3.13
C SER A 80 2.71 -8.56 4.59
N GLN A 81 2.34 -7.29 4.83
CA GLN A 81 2.16 -6.74 6.17
C GLN A 81 1.27 -5.50 6.12
N ILE A 82 0.78 -5.10 7.29
CA ILE A 82 0.35 -3.73 7.54
C ILE A 82 1.26 -3.09 8.59
N HIS A 83 1.42 -1.77 8.49
CA HIS A 83 2.01 -0.94 9.53
C HIS A 83 1.35 0.42 9.56
N PHE A 84 1.65 1.19 10.60
CA PHE A 84 0.94 2.43 10.90
C PHE A 84 1.92 3.57 11.15
N HIS A 85 1.49 4.78 10.84
CA HIS A 85 2.13 6.04 11.17
C HIS A 85 1.11 6.89 11.89
N TRP A 86 1.47 7.48 13.02
CA TRP A 86 0.55 8.28 13.83
C TRP A 86 1.27 9.42 14.54
N GLY A 87 0.50 10.45 14.85
CA GLY A 87 0.97 11.71 15.40
C GLY A 87 0.89 11.76 16.91
N ARG A 88 1.27 12.91 17.45
CA ARG A 88 1.02 13.24 18.87
C ARG A 88 -0.38 13.81 19.07
N THR A 89 -0.97 14.30 18.00
CA THR A 89 -2.26 15.00 17.94
C THR A 89 -3.07 14.47 16.76
N ASP A 90 -4.33 14.88 16.71
CA ASP A 90 -5.23 14.54 15.61
C ASP A 90 -4.89 15.30 14.30
N MET A 91 -3.85 16.14 14.29
CA MET A 91 -3.49 17.01 13.17
C MET A 91 -2.09 16.76 12.61
N ASP A 92 -1.35 15.75 13.11
CA ASP A 92 0.08 15.57 12.79
C ASP A 92 0.54 14.10 12.68
N GLY A 93 -0.28 13.21 12.12
CA GLY A 93 0.02 11.77 12.13
C GLY A 93 0.20 11.06 10.79
N SER A 94 -0.51 11.47 9.75
CA SER A 94 -0.36 10.87 8.43
C SER A 94 0.91 11.35 7.75
N GLU A 95 1.57 10.46 7.01
CA GLU A 95 2.75 10.81 6.22
C GLU A 95 2.34 11.63 4.98
N HIS A 96 1.30 11.19 4.29
CA HIS A 96 0.68 11.94 3.20
C HIS A 96 -0.20 13.06 3.74
N TYR A 97 -0.30 14.13 2.96
CA TYR A 97 -1.19 15.26 3.22
C TYR A 97 -2.31 15.27 2.19
N VAL A 98 -3.48 15.79 2.56
CA VAL A 98 -4.59 16.05 1.62
C VAL A 98 -4.90 17.53 1.67
N ASP A 99 -4.69 18.21 0.53
CA ASP A 99 -4.83 19.67 0.41
C ASP A 99 -4.08 20.46 1.49
N GLY A 100 -2.91 19.95 1.90
CA GLY A 100 -2.06 20.53 2.94
C GLY A 100 -2.40 20.12 4.38
N GLY A 101 -3.49 19.38 4.61
CA GLY A 101 -3.86 18.85 5.93
C GLY A 101 -3.28 17.46 6.20
N SER A 102 -2.81 17.23 7.42
CA SER A 102 -2.46 15.90 7.93
C SER A 102 -3.64 15.30 8.71
N MET A 103 -3.68 13.98 8.82
CA MET A 103 -4.69 13.20 9.53
C MET A 103 -4.05 12.58 10.79
N PRO A 104 -4.84 12.15 11.80
CA PRO A 104 -4.32 11.54 13.02
C PRO A 104 -3.44 10.30 12.83
N MET A 105 -3.72 9.50 11.80
CA MET A 105 -3.02 8.24 11.51
C MET A 105 -3.15 7.83 10.04
N GLU A 106 -2.13 7.13 9.56
CA GLU A 106 -2.05 6.51 8.23
C GLU A 106 -1.65 5.03 8.36
N LEU A 107 -2.40 4.13 7.73
CA LEU A 107 -2.08 2.69 7.64
C LEU A 107 -1.56 2.39 6.24
N HIS A 108 -0.41 1.72 6.19
CA HIS A 108 0.20 1.19 4.98
C HIS A 108 -0.01 -0.31 4.90
N ALA A 109 -0.84 -0.78 3.97
CA ALA A 109 -0.98 -2.19 3.66
C ALA A 109 -0.07 -2.52 2.47
N VAL A 110 1.01 -3.24 2.75
CA VAL A 110 2.11 -3.49 1.81
C VAL A 110 1.88 -4.82 1.09
N HIS A 111 1.99 -4.78 -0.23
CA HIS A 111 1.92 -5.94 -1.11
C HIS A 111 3.11 -5.95 -2.06
N PHE A 112 3.56 -7.13 -2.45
CA PHE A 112 4.63 -7.30 -3.43
C PHE A 112 4.17 -8.09 -4.64
N LYS A 113 4.67 -7.74 -5.83
CA LYS A 113 4.34 -8.41 -7.08
C LYS A 113 4.76 -9.87 -7.01
N SER A 114 3.83 -10.77 -7.31
CA SER A 114 4.00 -12.22 -7.13
C SER A 114 5.12 -12.82 -7.99
N GLU A 115 5.41 -12.19 -9.13
CA GLU A 115 6.51 -12.56 -10.03
C GLU A 115 7.86 -12.64 -9.31
N TYR A 116 8.13 -11.70 -8.40
CA TYR A 116 9.39 -11.59 -7.66
C TYR A 116 9.53 -12.57 -6.50
N LYS A 117 8.49 -13.35 -6.18
CA LYS A 117 8.43 -14.40 -5.13
C LYS A 117 8.57 -13.93 -3.68
N THR A 118 9.39 -12.91 -3.41
CA THR A 118 9.57 -12.34 -2.07
C THR A 118 9.57 -10.81 -2.11
N GLN A 119 9.23 -10.19 -0.98
CA GLN A 119 9.25 -8.73 -0.85
C GLN A 119 10.67 -8.18 -1.04
N GLU A 120 11.70 -8.88 -0.55
CA GLU A 120 13.09 -8.44 -0.63
C GLU A 120 13.58 -8.34 -2.08
N VAL A 121 13.15 -9.26 -2.94
CA VAL A 121 13.45 -9.21 -4.39
C VAL A 121 12.60 -8.14 -5.06
N ALA A 122 11.31 -8.06 -4.72
CA ALA A 122 10.40 -7.04 -5.25
C ALA A 122 10.89 -5.60 -5.00
N LEU A 123 11.41 -5.30 -3.81
CA LEU A 123 11.93 -3.97 -3.46
C LEU A 123 13.07 -3.47 -4.37
N ARG A 124 13.69 -4.35 -5.15
CA ARG A 124 14.75 -4.00 -6.12
C ARG A 124 14.22 -3.65 -7.51
N ASN A 125 12.90 -3.67 -7.68
CA ASN A 125 12.21 -3.43 -8.95
C ASN A 125 11.19 -2.30 -8.80
N ASN A 126 11.09 -1.44 -9.82
CA ASN A 126 10.27 -0.23 -9.76
C ASN A 126 8.76 -0.50 -9.61
N ASP A 127 8.27 -1.62 -10.12
CA ASP A 127 6.89 -2.10 -9.98
C ASP A 127 6.74 -3.20 -8.91
N GLY A 128 7.76 -3.42 -8.09
CA GLY A 128 7.77 -4.59 -7.21
C GLY A 128 6.83 -4.49 -6.02
N VAL A 129 6.51 -3.29 -5.55
CA VAL A 129 5.69 -3.06 -4.36
C VAL A 129 4.54 -2.13 -4.67
N THR A 130 3.37 -2.46 -4.12
CA THR A 130 2.25 -1.52 -4.03
C THR A 130 1.83 -1.40 -2.58
N ILE A 131 1.41 -0.19 -2.19
CA ILE A 131 0.96 0.09 -0.84
C ILE A 131 -0.45 0.68 -0.96
N LEU A 132 -1.42 0.06 -0.30
CA LEU A 132 -2.70 0.69 -0.07
C LEU A 132 -2.61 1.53 1.19
N VAL A 133 -2.86 2.83 1.04
CA VAL A 133 -2.78 3.82 2.11
C VAL A 133 -4.19 4.14 2.59
N TYR A 134 -4.40 4.08 3.91
CA TYR A 134 -5.67 4.42 4.56
C TYR A 134 -5.45 5.54 5.57
N PHE A 135 -6.20 6.63 5.42
CA PHE A 135 -6.28 7.69 6.42
C PHE A 135 -7.33 7.36 7.48
N PHE A 136 -7.05 7.74 8.72
CA PHE A 136 -7.97 7.65 9.84
C PHE A 136 -8.42 9.06 10.22
N LYS A 137 -9.67 9.20 10.64
CA LYS A 137 -10.20 10.43 11.23
C LYS A 137 -10.82 10.09 12.58
N VAL A 138 -10.74 11.05 13.50
CA VAL A 138 -11.39 10.99 14.82
C VAL A 138 -12.73 11.72 14.73
#